data_AF-A0A3M3VVN9-F1
#
_entry.id   AF-A0A3M3VVN9-F1
#
_cell.length_a   1.000
_cell.length_b   1.000
_cell.length_c   1.000
_cell.angle_alpha   90.00
_cell.angle_beta   90.00
_cell.angle_gamma   90.00
#
_symmetry.space_group_name_H-M   'P 1'
#
loop_
_entity.id
_entity.type
_entity.pdbx_description
1 polymer ?
#
loop_
_entity_poly.entity_id
_entity_poly.type
_entity_poly.pdbx_seq_one_letter_code
_entity_poly.pdbx_strand_id
1 'polypeptide(L)'
;MSHDWPGNVRELRNVAERFALGLPAFKQAGTVSENQSLGFAEAVEAFERSLLSEALQRSGGNLSQASQELGMAKTTLFDKVKKYGL
;
A
#
# COMPACT_ATOMS: atom_id res chain seq x y z
N MET A 1 22.31 4.26 22.33
CA MET A 1 20.95 3.75 22.08
C MET A 1 19.96 4.87 22.39
N SER A 2 19.95 5.90 21.55
CA SER A 2 19.11 7.09 21.77
C SER A 2 18.04 7.08 20.68
N HIS A 3 16.79 6.89 21.08
CA HIS A 3 15.66 7.14 20.18
C HIS A 3 15.26 8.60 20.40
N ASP A 4 15.33 9.43 19.35
CA ASP A 4 14.99 10.86 19.41
C ASP A 4 13.48 11.08 19.42
N TRP A 5 12.79 10.55 20.44
CA TRP A 5 11.34 10.57 20.70
C TRP A 5 10.61 11.76 20.08
N PRO A 6 10.22 11.69 18.79
CA PRO A 6 9.71 12.86 18.09
C PRO A 6 8.26 13.15 18.50
N GLY A 7 7.58 12.17 19.13
CA GLY A 7 6.18 12.23 19.55
C GLY A 7 5.92 12.76 20.97
N ASN A 8 6.91 13.34 21.65
CA ASN A 8 6.83 13.80 23.06
C ASN A 8 6.44 12.67 24.05
N VAL A 9 6.08 13.05 25.29
CA VAL A 9 5.67 12.18 26.43
C VAL A 9 4.58 11.15 26.08
N ARG A 10 3.75 11.41 25.06
CA ARG A 10 2.70 10.48 24.61
C ARG A 10 3.29 9.21 24.01
N GLU A 11 4.40 9.34 23.29
CA GLU A 11 5.10 8.20 22.68
C GLU A 11 5.78 7.34 23.76
N LEU A 12 6.44 7.98 24.73
CA LEU A 12 7.03 7.29 25.88
C LEU A 12 5.97 6.55 26.69
N ARG A 13 4.81 7.18 26.95
CA ARG A 13 3.72 6.55 27.67
C ARG A 13 3.17 5.34 26.92
N ASN A 14 2.94 5.45 25.61
CA ASN A 14 2.46 4.32 24.80
C ASN A 14 3.46 3.14 24.81
N VAL A 15 4.76 3.42 24.77
CA VAL A 15 5.80 2.37 24.86
C VAL A 15 5.80 1.72 26.25
N ALA A 16 5.69 2.51 27.32
CA ALA A 16 5.61 2.00 28.69
C ALA A 16 4.33 1.18 28.95
N GLU A 17 3.18 1.64 28.46
CA GLU A 17 1.90 0.92 28.52
C GLU A 17 1.99 -0.42 27.78
N ARG A 18 2.58 -0.43 26.59
CA ARG A 18 2.79 -1.68 25.83
C ARG A 18 3.73 -2.64 26.55
N PHE A 19 4.82 -2.13 27.11
CA PHE A 19 5.76 -2.95 27.88
C PHE A 19 5.09 -3.57 29.12
N ALA A 20 4.28 -2.79 29.85
CA ALA A 20 3.52 -3.30 31.00
C ALA A 20 2.50 -4.38 30.60
N LEU A 21 1.94 -4.31 29.39
CA LEU A 21 1.03 -5.30 28.83
C LEU A 21 1.74 -6.51 28.20
N GLY A 22 3.08 -6.58 28.23
CA GLY A 22 3.86 -7.65 27.59
C GLY A 22 3.82 -7.62 26.06
N LEU A 23 3.40 -6.50 25.48
CA LEU A 23 3.37 -6.27 24.04
C LEU A 23 4.73 -5.73 23.57
N PRO A 24 5.12 -5.95 22.30
CA PRO A 24 6.37 -5.41 21.76
C PRO A 24 6.41 -3.88 21.92
N ALA A 25 7.33 -3.42 22.77
CA ALA A 25 7.50 -2.03 23.16
C ALA A 25 7.81 -1.13 21.96
N PHE A 26 8.60 -1.64 21.03
CA PHE A 26 8.89 -1.02 19.75
C PHE A 26 8.27 -1.90 18.66
N LYS A 27 7.55 -1.29 17.71
CA LYS A 27 7.28 -2.00 16.46
C LYS A 27 8.65 -2.30 15.85
N GLN A 28 8.95 -3.57 15.59
CA GLN A 28 10.14 -3.91 14.81
C GLN A 28 10.11 -3.04 13.55
N ALA A 29 11.21 -2.34 13.29
CA ALA A 29 11.44 -1.60 12.05
C ALA A 29 11.60 -2.61 10.89
N GLY A 30 10.58 -3.43 10.66
CA GLY A 30 10.38 -4.18 9.45
C GLY A 30 9.51 -3.34 8.55
N THR A 31 10.15 -2.59 7.65
CA THR A 31 9.58 -2.10 6.39
C THR A 31 8.12 -1.67 6.45
N VAL A 32 7.81 -0.64 7.22
CA VAL A 32 6.72 0.25 6.82
C VAL A 32 7.44 1.42 6.20
N SER A 33 7.67 1.34 4.89
CA SER A 33 8.00 2.52 4.08
C SER A 33 7.14 3.64 4.60
N GLU A 34 7.80 4.75 4.95
CA GLU A 34 7.17 5.96 5.47
C GLU A 34 5.77 6.07 4.87
N ASN A 35 4.75 5.95 5.73
CA ASN A 35 3.44 6.48 5.42
C ASN A 35 3.63 8.01 5.31
N GLN A 36 4.25 8.44 4.21
CA GLN A 36 3.78 9.62 3.52
C GLN A 36 2.29 9.37 3.42
N SER A 37 1.52 10.23 4.07
CA SER A 37 0.07 10.23 3.94
C SER A 37 -0.24 10.43 2.47
N LEU A 38 -0.22 9.34 1.70
CA LEU A 38 -0.53 9.34 0.28
C LEU A 38 -1.90 9.97 0.20
N GLY A 39 -2.01 11.01 -0.62
CA GLY A 39 -3.32 11.61 -0.87
C GLY A 39 -4.28 10.50 -1.31
N PHE A 40 -5.56 10.62 -0.99
CA PHE A 40 -6.56 9.61 -1.39
C PHE A 40 -6.43 9.23 -2.88
N ALA A 41 -6.14 10.20 -3.74
CA ALA A 41 -5.87 9.98 -5.16
C ALA A 41 -4.66 9.06 -5.43
N GLU A 42 -3.55 9.26 -4.73
CA GLU A 42 -2.32 8.46 -4.89
C GLU A 42 -2.50 7.04 -4.33
N ALA A 43 -3.22 6.89 -3.22
CA ALA A 43 -3.55 5.59 -2.66
C ALA A 43 -4.46 4.77 -3.60
N VAL A 44 -5.47 5.44 -4.20
CA VAL A 44 -6.33 4.82 -5.22
C VAL A 44 -5.51 4.45 -6.46
N GLU A 45 -4.60 5.31 -6.91
CA GLU A 45 -3.75 5.03 -8.07
C GLU A 45 -2.82 3.84 -7.84
N ALA A 46 -2.17 3.77 -6.67
CA ALA A 46 -1.33 2.63 -6.30
C ALA A 46 -2.12 1.32 -6.28
N PHE A 47 -3.33 1.34 -5.73
CA PHE A 47 -4.22 0.18 -5.69
C PHE A 47 -4.72 -0.22 -7.08
N GLU A 48 -5.12 0.74 -7.92
CA GLU A 48 -5.52 0.46 -9.30
C GLU A 48 -4.37 -0.18 -10.08
N ARG A 49 -3.15 0.34 -9.91
CA ARG A 49 -1.96 -0.19 -10.59
C ARG A 49 -1.65 -1.62 -10.16
N SER A 50 -1.70 -1.93 -8.87
CA SER A 50 -1.49 -3.30 -8.39
C SER A 50 -2.55 -4.25 -8.96
N LEU A 51 -3.82 -3.83 -8.92
CA LEU A 51 -4.94 -4.66 -9.36
C LEU A 51 -4.90 -4.95 -10.87
N LEU A 52 -4.55 -3.96 -11.69
CA LEU A 52 -4.32 -4.13 -13.13
C LEU A 52 -3.13 -5.04 -13.41
N SER A 53 -2.02 -4.87 -12.69
CA SER A 53 -0.81 -5.67 -12.90
C SER A 53 -1.04 -7.15 -12.58
N GLU A 54 -1.77 -7.44 -11.50
CA GLU A 54 -2.11 -8.82 -11.13
C GLU A 54 -3.06 -9.47 -12.14
N ALA A 55 -4.09 -8.75 -12.59
CA ALA A 55 -5.03 -9.26 -13.58
C ALA A 55 -4.33 -9.56 -14.92
N LEU A 56 -3.41 -8.68 -15.35
CA LEU A 56 -2.58 -8.92 -16.53
C LEU A 56 -1.66 -10.12 -16.35
N GLN A 57 -1.06 -10.31 -15.18
CA GLN A 57 -0.25 -11.49 -14.88
C GLN A 57 -1.07 -12.78 -14.93
N ARG A 58 -2.26 -12.81 -14.30
CA ARG A 58 -3.17 -13.97 -14.33
C ARG A 58 -3.66 -14.30 -15.74
N SER A 59 -3.91 -13.27 -16.54
CA SER A 59 -4.35 -13.39 -17.94
C SER A 59 -3.20 -13.59 -18.95
N GLY A 60 -1.95 -13.71 -18.48
CA GLY A 60 -0.77 -13.87 -19.36
C GLY A 60 -0.57 -12.72 -20.36
N GLY A 61 -0.95 -11.50 -19.99
CA GLY A 61 -0.90 -10.32 -20.86
C GLY A 61 -2.08 -10.17 -21.82
N ASN A 62 -3.09 -11.04 -21.76
CA ASN A 62 -4.27 -10.91 -22.61
C ASN A 62 -5.24 -9.86 -22.07
N LEU A 63 -5.17 -8.64 -22.64
CA LEU A 63 -6.04 -7.51 -22.29
C LEU A 63 -7.54 -7.84 -22.38
N SER A 64 -7.98 -8.71 -23.32
CA SER A 64 -9.39 -9.08 -23.43
C SER A 64 -9.84 -9.90 -22.22
N GLN A 65 -9.04 -10.89 -21.80
CA GLN A 65 -9.36 -11.71 -20.63
C GLN A 65 -9.27 -10.88 -19.34
N ALA A 66 -8.23 -10.08 -19.18
CA ALA A 66 -8.09 -9.19 -18.03
C ALA A 66 -9.28 -8.21 -17.91
N SER A 67 -9.79 -7.70 -19.04
CA SER A 67 -10.95 -6.80 -19.05
C SER A 67 -12.24 -7.51 -18.62
N GLN A 68 -12.42 -8.77 -19.01
CA GLN A 68 -13.56 -9.59 -18.58
C GLN A 68 -13.47 -9.94 -17.09
N GLU A 69 -12.28 -10.31 -16.62
CA GLU A 69 -12.03 -10.63 -15.21
C GLU A 69 -12.30 -9.42 -14.30
N LEU A 70 -11.83 -8.24 -14.72
CA LEU A 70 -12.02 -6.99 -14.00
C LEU A 70 -13.39 -6.36 -14.22
N GLY A 71 -14.24 -6.94 -15.07
CA GLY A 71 -15.59 -6.45 -15.36
C GLY A 71 -15.62 -5.05 -15.98
N MET A 72 -14.59 -4.67 -16.75
CA MET A 72 -14.49 -3.35 -17.38
C MET A 72 -14.35 -3.43 -18.89
N ALA A 73 -14.68 -2.34 -19.58
CA ALA A 73 -14.52 -2.26 -21.03
C ALA A 73 -13.03 -2.36 -21.41
N LYS A 74 -12.73 -3.08 -22.50
CA LYS A 74 -11.37 -3.27 -23.00
C LYS A 74 -10.65 -1.95 -23.30
N THR A 75 -11.36 -0.95 -23.80
CA THR A 75 -10.83 0.39 -24.06
C THR A 75 -10.41 1.08 -22.76
N THR A 76 -11.24 1.04 -21.72
CA THR A 76 -10.93 1.58 -20.39
C THR A 76 -9.71 0.91 -19.77
N LEU A 77 -9.62 -0.42 -19.88
CA LEU A 77 -8.47 -1.16 -19.39
C LEU A 77 -7.19 -0.77 -20.15
N PHE A 78 -7.27 -0.67 -21.48
CA PHE A 78 -6.15 -0.23 -22.31
C PHE A 78 -5.67 1.18 -21.94
N ASP A 79 -6.60 2.12 -21.74
CA ASP A 79 -6.28 3.49 -21.36
C ASP A 79 -5.62 3.55 -19.98
N LYS A 80 -6.10 2.74 -19.01
CA LYS A 80 -5.49 2.64 -17.68
C LYS A 80 -4.11 1.99 -17.72
N VAL A 81 -3.92 0.92 -18.48
CA VAL A 81 -2.62 0.25 -18.66
C VAL A 81 -1.60 1.22 -19.29
N LYS A 82 -2.02 1.95 -20.32
CA LYS A 82 -1.21 2.99 -20.96
C LYS A 82 -0.89 4.15 -20.01
N LYS A 83 -1.85 4.58 -19.19
CA LYS A 83 -1.65 5.62 -18.17
C LYS A 83 -0.60 5.20 -17.14
N TYR A 84 -0.61 3.94 -16.71
CA TYR A 84 0.29 3.42 -15.67
C TYR A 84 1.60 2.81 -16.20
N GLY A 85 1.79 2.77 -17.52
CA GLY A 85 3.01 2.24 -18.15
C GLY A 85 3.23 0.75 -17.89
N LEU A 86 2.14 -0.02 -17.81
CA LEU A 86 2.13 -1.47 -17.62
C LEU A 86 2.18 -2.23 -18.95
#